data_AF-A0AAU6WQB5-F1
#
_entry.id   AF-A0AAU6WQB5-F1
#
_cell.length_a   1.000
_cell.length_b   1.000
_cell.length_c   1.000
_cell.angle_alpha   90.00
_cell.angle_beta   90.00
_cell.angle_gamma   90.00
#
_symmetry.space_group_name_H-M   'P 1'
#
loop_
_entity.id
_entity.type
_entity.pdbx_description
1 polymer ?
#
loop_
_entity_poly.entity_id
_entity_poly.type
_entity_poly.pdbx_seq_one_letter_code
_entity_poly.pdbx_strand_id
1 'polypeptide(L)'
;MFRLAPYKNNALTDADVIVTTAIEVMENGAPKSKFYQLKTQLSRINTLALNWTIVHVIDEDSPFNGFSEDDFKNTAIEIIVHIRAFDEVFSNTVVQRTSYVSREIIYGAKFVPMYYPDKQNLSTILDLDKINDYQKAELPVLTEK
;
A
#
# COMPACT_ATOMS: atom_id res chain seq x y z
N MET A 1 -0.36 1.87 4.59
CA MET A 1 -0.33 0.50 4.02
C MET A 1 -1.40 0.40 2.95
N PHE A 2 -1.23 -0.44 1.94
CA PHE A 2 -2.30 -0.84 1.02
C PHE A 2 -2.14 -2.32 0.63
N ARG A 3 -3.18 -2.92 0.07
CA ARG A 3 -3.19 -4.33 -0.33
C ARG A 3 -3.42 -4.48 -1.82
N LEU A 4 -2.85 -5.54 -2.37
CA LEU A 4 -3.17 -6.04 -3.70
C LEU A 4 -3.26 -7.57 -3.64
N ALA A 5 -3.96 -8.16 -4.59
CA ALA A 5 -4.03 -9.60 -4.78
C ALA A 5 -4.17 -9.91 -6.27
N PRO A 6 -3.72 -11.09 -6.74
CA PRO A 6 -4.05 -11.56 -8.09
C PRO A 6 -5.56 -11.64 -8.29
N TYR A 7 -6.04 -11.19 -9.44
CA TYR A 7 -7.40 -11.41 -9.87
C TYR A 7 -7.42 -12.66 -10.75
N LYS A 8 -7.83 -13.81 -10.17
CA LYS A 8 -7.78 -15.20 -10.71
C LYS A 8 -6.50 -15.98 -10.39
N ASN A 9 -6.51 -17.29 -10.69
CA ASN A 9 -5.37 -18.22 -10.57
C ASN A 9 -4.28 -17.92 -11.63
N ASN A 10 -3.70 -16.73 -11.58
CA ASN A 10 -2.55 -16.37 -12.41
C ASN A 10 -1.26 -16.65 -11.64
N ALA A 11 -0.32 -17.34 -12.28
CA ALA A 11 1.03 -17.50 -11.77
C ALA A 11 1.82 -16.22 -12.04
N LEU A 12 1.68 -15.25 -11.14
CA LEU A 12 2.43 -13.99 -11.19
C LEU A 12 3.73 -14.14 -10.39
N THR A 13 4.86 -13.97 -11.07
CA THR A 13 6.20 -14.01 -10.49
C THR A 13 6.92 -12.68 -10.67
N ASP A 14 8.03 -12.52 -9.95
CA ASP A 14 8.88 -11.33 -10.03
C ASP A 14 8.11 -10.01 -9.86
N ALA A 15 7.15 -9.99 -8.93
CA ALA A 15 6.32 -8.82 -8.68
C ALA A 15 7.12 -7.75 -7.95
N ASP A 16 7.21 -6.56 -8.55
CA ASP A 16 7.80 -5.36 -7.96
C ASP A 16 6.78 -4.24 -7.80
N VAL A 17 7.04 -3.38 -6.80
CA VAL A 17 6.24 -2.20 -6.51
C VAL A 17 7.14 -0.97 -6.40
N ILE A 18 6.70 0.11 -7.05
CA ILE A 18 7.23 1.46 -6.86
C ILE A 18 6.07 2.32 -6.36
N VAL A 19 6.30 3.01 -5.26
CA VAL A 19 5.33 3.93 -4.67
C VAL A 19 5.92 5.32 -4.66
N THR A 20 5.18 6.28 -5.20
CA THR A 20 5.55 7.69 -5.23
C THR A 20 4.41 8.47 -4.58
N THR A 21 4.71 9.44 -3.73
CA THR A 21 3.72 10.39 -3.23
C THR A 21 3.93 11.75 -3.87
N ALA A 22 2.83 12.41 -4.21
CA ALA A 22 2.77 13.84 -4.49
C ALA A 22 2.16 14.54 -3.27
N ILE A 23 2.82 15.58 -2.76
CA ILE A 23 2.35 16.38 -1.63
C ILE A 23 2.32 17.85 -2.06
N GLU A 24 1.19 18.51 -1.90
CA GLU A 24 1.07 19.95 -2.11
C GLU A 24 1.73 20.72 -0.95
N VAL A 25 2.65 21.61 -1.30
CA VAL A 25 3.32 22.51 -0.36
C VAL A 25 3.18 23.95 -0.84
N MET A 26 3.04 24.88 0.10
CA MET A 26 3.03 26.31 -0.21
C MET A 26 4.46 26.81 -0.41
N GLU A 27 4.78 27.23 -1.63
CA GLU A 27 6.06 27.87 -1.96
C GLU A 27 5.81 29.26 -2.53
N ASN A 28 6.38 30.29 -1.91
CA ASN A 28 6.25 31.69 -2.34
C ASN A 28 4.78 32.14 -2.52
N GLY A 29 3.87 31.64 -1.68
CA GLY A 29 2.44 31.97 -1.72
C GLY A 29 1.64 31.22 -2.79
N ALA A 30 2.24 30.25 -3.51
CA ALA A 30 1.55 29.41 -4.48
C ALA A 30 1.63 27.93 -4.09
N PRO A 31 0.55 27.15 -4.29
CA PRO A 31 0.59 25.71 -4.10
C PRO A 31 1.46 25.06 -5.18
N LYS A 32 2.34 24.14 -4.77
CA LYS A 32 3.15 23.32 -5.67
C LYS A 32 3.19 21.88 -5.19
N SER A 33 3.06 20.94 -6.12
CA SER A 33 3.22 19.52 -5.84
C SER A 33 4.71 19.13 -5.83
N LYS A 34 5.16 18.56 -4.72
CA LYS A 34 6.47 17.89 -4.62
C LYS A 34 6.30 16.39 -4.66
N PHE A 35 7.20 15.71 -5.36
CA PHE A 35 7.16 14.27 -5.57
C PHE A 35 8.28 13.58 -4.79
N TYR A 36 7.93 12.51 -4.09
CA TYR A 36 8.85 11.73 -3.27
C TYR A 36 8.61 10.25 -3.51
N GLN A 37 9.67 9.49 -3.73
CA GLN A 37 9.56 8.03 -3.77
C GLN A 37 9.48 7.50 -2.33
N LEU A 38 8.46 6.70 -2.04
CA LEU A 38 8.27 6.08 -0.73
C LEU A 38 9.01 4.75 -0.67
N LYS A 39 9.90 4.60 0.31
CA LYS A 39 10.59 3.34 0.56
C LYS A 39 9.63 2.30 1.14
N THR A 40 9.37 1.23 0.40
CA THR A 40 8.55 0.11 0.89
C THR A 40 9.42 -0.89 1.66
N GLN A 41 8.89 -1.48 2.73
CA GLN A 41 9.56 -2.50 3.53
C GLN A 41 9.98 -3.71 2.68
N LEU A 42 9.12 -4.10 1.74
CA LEU A 42 9.41 -5.11 0.73
C LEU A 42 8.98 -4.54 -0.61
N SER A 43 9.93 -4.28 -1.51
CA SER A 43 9.68 -3.69 -2.84
C SER A 43 9.53 -4.75 -3.93
N ARG A 44 9.90 -6.01 -3.66
CA ARG A 44 9.81 -7.13 -4.60
C ARG A 44 9.50 -8.43 -3.88
N ILE A 45 8.69 -9.26 -4.52
CA ILE A 45 8.44 -10.66 -4.13
C ILE A 45 8.63 -11.57 -5.34
N ASN A 46 9.10 -12.79 -5.11
CA ASN A 46 9.33 -13.74 -6.20
C ASN A 46 8.02 -14.33 -6.74
N THR A 47 7.00 -14.44 -5.89
CA THR A 47 5.70 -15.05 -6.25
C THR A 47 4.58 -14.31 -5.55
N LEU A 48 3.58 -13.88 -6.32
CA LEU A 48 2.34 -13.27 -5.81
C LEU A 48 1.22 -14.33 -5.84
N ALA A 49 1.24 -15.25 -4.87
CA ALA A 49 0.23 -16.32 -4.76
C ALA A 49 -0.97 -15.95 -3.87
N LEU A 50 -0.77 -15.06 -2.90
CA LEU A 50 -1.80 -14.53 -1.99
C LEU A 50 -1.85 -13.01 -2.10
N ASN A 51 -2.55 -12.36 -1.18
CA ASN A 51 -2.47 -10.91 -1.07
C ASN A 51 -1.06 -10.47 -0.65
N TRP A 52 -0.64 -9.33 -1.18
CA TRP A 52 0.56 -8.64 -0.75
C TRP A 52 0.18 -7.33 -0.07
N THR A 53 0.62 -7.15 1.17
CA THR A 53 0.42 -5.89 1.90
C THR A 53 1.69 -5.04 1.73
N ILE A 54 1.55 -3.89 1.07
CA ILE A 54 2.62 -2.93 0.89
C ILE A 54 2.67 -2.00 2.10
N VAL A 55 3.86 -1.91 2.70
CA VAL A 55 4.13 -1.11 3.89
C VAL A 55 5.23 -0.12 3.56
N HIS A 56 4.93 1.17 3.69
CA HIS A 56 5.94 2.22 3.84
C HIS A 56 5.98 2.57 5.33
N VAL A 57 7.15 2.43 5.94
CA VAL A 57 7.37 2.85 7.32
C VAL A 57 7.54 4.37 7.32
N ILE A 58 6.81 5.06 8.19
CA ILE A 58 6.99 6.50 8.40
C ILE A 58 8.09 6.67 9.45
N ASP A 59 9.32 6.83 8.97
CA ASP A 59 10.52 7.13 9.76
C ASP A 59 11.02 8.55 9.46
N GLU A 60 12.20 8.93 9.97
CA GLU A 60 12.77 10.27 9.83
C GLU A 60 13.00 10.69 8.36
N ASP A 61 13.19 9.72 7.47
CA ASP A 61 13.40 9.93 6.03
C ASP A 61 12.08 9.98 5.23
N SER A 62 10.95 9.67 5.86
CA SER A 62 9.64 9.70 5.22
C SER A 62 9.17 11.13 4.99
N PRO A 63 8.60 11.46 3.81
CA PRO A 63 7.97 12.77 3.59
C PRO A 63 6.72 12.98 4.45
N PHE A 64 6.22 11.92 5.11
CA PHE A 64 5.12 11.98 6.06
C PHE A 64 5.58 12.02 7.52
N ASN A 65 6.90 12.13 7.77
CA ASN A 65 7.40 12.28 9.12
C ASN A 65 6.77 13.52 9.78
N GLY A 66 6.24 13.35 10.99
CA GLY A 66 5.55 14.40 11.73
C GLY A 66 4.11 14.70 11.27
N PHE A 67 3.56 14.02 10.25
CA PHE A 67 2.16 14.22 9.85
C PHE A 67 1.20 13.69 10.91
N SER A 68 0.32 14.58 11.38
CA SER A 68 -0.83 14.24 12.21
C SER A 68 -2.00 13.71 11.36
N GLU A 69 -3.05 13.24 12.02
CA GLU A 69 -4.30 12.87 11.33
C GLU A 69 -4.89 14.05 10.54
N ASP A 70 -4.81 15.28 11.09
CA ASP A 70 -5.33 16.47 10.44
C ASP A 70 -4.48 16.87 9.23
N ASP A 71 -3.17 16.65 9.26
CA ASP A 71 -2.30 16.89 8.11
C ASP A 71 -2.65 15.96 6.95
N PHE A 72 -2.90 14.68 7.22
CA PHE A 72 -3.36 13.72 6.21
C PHE A 72 -4.74 14.09 5.62
N LYS A 73 -5.61 14.75 6.40
CA LYS A 73 -6.93 15.17 5.93
C LYS A 73 -6.88 16.46 5.11
N ASN A 74 -6.07 17.43 5.54
CA ASN A 74 -6.10 18.80 5.02
C ASN A 74 -5.02 19.10 3.98
N THR A 75 -3.99 18.25 3.86
CA THR A 75 -2.98 18.37 2.81
C THR A 75 -3.42 17.61 1.57
N ALA A 76 -3.27 18.21 0.39
CA ALA A 76 -3.47 17.49 -0.87
C ALA A 76 -2.32 16.50 -1.08
N ILE A 77 -2.62 15.21 -0.93
CA ILE A 77 -1.71 14.08 -1.03
C ILE A 77 -2.26 13.15 -2.10
N GLU A 78 -1.40 12.65 -2.96
CA GLU A 78 -1.69 11.53 -3.85
C GLU A 78 -0.58 10.48 -3.77
N ILE A 79 -0.92 9.28 -3.33
CA ILE A 79 -0.03 8.12 -3.32
C ILE A 79 -0.24 7.35 -4.61
N ILE A 80 0.72 7.41 -5.51
CA ILE A 80 0.75 6.75 -6.81
C ILE A 80 1.46 5.41 -6.67
N VAL A 81 0.80 4.35 -7.11
CA VAL A 81 1.28 2.98 -7.02
C VAL A 81 1.50 2.42 -8.42
N HIS A 82 2.70 1.91 -8.66
CA HIS A 82 3.07 1.19 -9.86
C HIS A 82 3.48 -0.23 -9.49
N ILE A 83 2.78 -1.21 -10.05
CA ILE A 83 3.06 -2.63 -9.84
C ILE A 83 3.41 -3.25 -11.19
N ARG A 84 4.46 -4.04 -11.21
CA ARG A 84 4.86 -4.85 -12.37
C ARG A 84 5.08 -6.28 -11.90
N ALA A 85 4.66 -7.25 -12.70
CA ALA A 85 4.90 -8.67 -12.46
C ALA A 85 5.05 -9.41 -13.79
N PHE A 86 5.67 -10.58 -13.78
CA PHE A 86 5.70 -11.49 -14.90
C PHE A 86 4.54 -12.47 -14.79
N ASP A 87 3.72 -12.58 -15.84
CA ASP A 87 2.69 -13.60 -15.98
C ASP A 87 3.29 -14.79 -16.71
N GLU A 88 3.46 -15.91 -16.01
CA GLU A 88 4.08 -17.12 -16.56
C GLU A 88 3.21 -17.78 -17.64
N VAL A 89 1.89 -17.67 -17.54
CA VAL A 89 0.94 -18.30 -18.47
C VAL A 89 1.05 -17.68 -19.85
N PHE A 90 1.14 -16.34 -19.89
CA PHE A 90 1.28 -15.60 -21.14
C PHE A 90 2.72 -15.22 -21.48
N SER A 91 3.68 -15.59 -20.62
CA SER A 91 5.10 -15.27 -20.75
C SER A 91 5.36 -13.79 -21.03
N ASN A 92 4.65 -12.91 -20.30
CA ASN A 92 4.73 -11.47 -20.52
C ASN A 92 4.73 -10.69 -19.21
N THR A 93 5.32 -9.50 -19.24
CA THR A 93 5.24 -8.56 -18.12
C THR A 93 3.90 -7.84 -18.13
N VAL A 94 3.17 -7.93 -17.02
CA VAL A 94 1.94 -7.18 -16.76
C VAL A 94 2.21 -6.01 -15.83
N VAL A 95 1.46 -4.93 -16.01
CA VAL A 95 1.63 -3.69 -15.24
C VAL A 95 0.27 -3.19 -14.81
N GLN A 96 0.13 -2.86 -13.52
CA GLN A 96 -1.05 -2.22 -12.96
C GLN A 96 -0.66 -0.91 -12.29
N ARG A 97 -1.52 0.10 -12.41
CA ARG A 97 -1.36 1.41 -11.78
C ARG A 97 -2.63 1.77 -11.04
N THR A 98 -2.48 2.41 -9.89
CA THR A 98 -3.58 3.00 -9.12
C THR A 98 -3.03 4.17 -8.32
N SER A 99 -3.91 5.00 -7.76
CA SER A 99 -3.53 6.02 -6.80
C SER A 99 -4.56 6.14 -5.68
N TYR A 100 -4.11 6.68 -4.55
CA TYR A 100 -4.94 6.99 -3.39
C TYR A 100 -4.76 8.46 -3.04
N VAL A 101 -5.84 9.22 -3.04
CA VAL A 101 -5.80 10.63 -2.61
C VAL A 101 -6.05 10.75 -1.10
N SER A 102 -5.79 11.92 -0.50
CA SER A 102 -5.93 12.19 0.94
C SER A 102 -7.18 11.60 1.59
N ARG A 103 -8.36 11.78 0.96
CA ARG A 103 -9.66 11.28 1.47
C ARG A 103 -9.79 9.75 1.48
N GLU A 104 -8.96 9.03 0.74
CA GLU A 104 -8.94 7.57 0.66
C GLU A 104 -7.93 6.96 1.66
N ILE A 105 -7.15 7.79 2.34
CA ILE A 105 -6.21 7.37 3.38
C ILE A 105 -6.94 7.26 4.72
N ILE A 106 -6.97 6.06 5.27
CA ILE A 106 -7.58 5.80 6.59
C ILE A 106 -6.51 5.83 7.67
N TYR A 107 -6.49 6.91 8.45
CA TYR A 107 -5.60 7.05 9.61
C TYR A 107 -6.02 6.14 10.78
N GLY A 108 -5.05 5.62 11.54
CA GLY A 108 -5.31 4.80 12.73
C GLY A 108 -6.07 3.50 12.45
N ALA A 109 -5.76 2.83 11.34
CA ALA A 109 -6.44 1.59 10.94
C ALA A 109 -5.45 0.47 10.62
N LYS A 110 -5.92 -0.76 10.80
CA LYS A 110 -5.23 -1.98 10.36
C LYS A 110 -6.21 -2.83 9.57
N PHE A 111 -5.70 -3.49 8.53
CA PHE A 111 -6.51 -4.42 7.77
C PHE A 111 -6.84 -5.67 8.58
N VAL A 112 -8.04 -6.21 8.38
CA VAL A 112 -8.45 -7.51 8.93
C VAL A 112 -7.76 -8.64 8.16
N PRO A 113 -7.40 -9.78 8.78
CA PRO A 113 -6.90 -10.94 8.06
C PRO A 113 -7.88 -11.40 6.99
N MET A 114 -7.38 -11.66 5.78
CA MET A 114 -8.18 -12.08 4.62
C MET A 114 -7.88 -13.52 4.16
N TYR A 115 -7.19 -14.31 4.99
CA TYR A 115 -6.94 -15.71 4.69
C TYR A 115 -7.17 -16.59 5.91
N TYR A 116 -7.63 -17.81 5.68
CA TYR A 116 -7.92 -18.81 6.70
C TYR A 116 -7.83 -20.23 6.12
N PRO A 117 -7.62 -21.28 6.93
CA PRO A 117 -7.58 -22.65 6.42
C PRO A 117 -8.96 -23.12 5.95
N ASP A 118 -9.00 -24.02 4.97
CA ASP A 118 -10.23 -24.70 4.59
C ASP A 118 -10.78 -25.61 5.71
N LYS A 119 -11.97 -26.19 5.48
CA LYS A 119 -12.64 -27.06 6.47
C LYS A 119 -11.80 -28.26 6.92
N GLN A 120 -10.84 -28.69 6.11
CA GLN A 120 -10.01 -29.88 6.34
C GLN A 120 -8.58 -29.51 6.75
N ASN A 121 -8.26 -28.21 6.82
CA ASN A 121 -6.91 -27.66 6.98
C ASN A 121 -5.89 -28.13 5.92
N LEU A 122 -6.35 -28.41 4.69
CA LEU A 122 -5.48 -28.89 3.61
C LEU A 122 -5.04 -27.76 2.66
N SER A 123 -5.81 -26.68 2.61
CA SER A 123 -5.52 -25.52 1.78
C SER A 123 -5.78 -24.20 2.51
N THR A 124 -5.22 -23.11 1.99
CA THR A 124 -5.50 -21.74 2.45
C THR A 124 -6.54 -21.11 1.52
N ILE A 125 -7.63 -20.62 2.11
CA ILE A 125 -8.65 -19.84 1.43
C ILE A 125 -8.27 -18.36 1.55
N LEU A 126 -8.14 -17.68 0.42
CA LEU A 126 -8.02 -16.23 0.33
C LEU A 126 -9.40 -15.62 0.08
N ASP A 127 -9.90 -14.85 1.03
CA ASP A 127 -11.21 -14.20 1.01
C ASP A 127 -11.08 -12.80 0.41
N LEU A 128 -11.30 -12.71 -0.91
CA LEU A 128 -11.13 -11.46 -1.66
C LEU A 128 -12.14 -10.38 -1.27
N ASP A 129 -13.29 -10.74 -0.71
CA ASP A 129 -14.29 -9.77 -0.23
C ASP A 129 -13.74 -8.94 0.95
N LYS A 130 -12.72 -9.45 1.64
CA LYS A 130 -12.02 -8.77 2.75
C LYS A 130 -10.80 -7.95 2.32
N ILE A 131 -10.56 -7.78 1.01
CA ILE A 131 -9.35 -7.10 0.53
C ILE A 131 -9.22 -5.67 1.09
N ASN A 132 -10.35 -4.98 1.25
CA ASN A 132 -10.47 -3.64 1.78
C ASN A 132 -11.03 -3.59 3.21
N ASP A 133 -11.25 -4.73 3.86
CA ASP A 133 -11.74 -4.77 5.23
C ASP A 133 -10.68 -4.30 6.22
N TYR A 134 -11.05 -3.33 7.04
CA TYR A 134 -10.19 -2.77 8.07
C TYR A 134 -10.96 -2.54 9.36
N GLN A 135 -10.20 -2.45 10.45
CA GLN A 135 -10.68 -2.00 11.75
C GLN A 135 -9.81 -0.86 12.23
N LYS A 136 -10.39 0.03 13.04
CA LYS A 136 -9.61 1.02 13.78
C LYS A 136 -8.64 0.30 14.73
N ALA A 137 -7.47 0.89 14.89
CA ALA A 137 -6.41 0.40 15.75
C ALA A 137 -5.85 1.57 16.56
N GLU A 138 -5.57 1.31 17.83
CA GLU A 138 -4.82 2.26 18.64
C GLU A 138 -3.42 2.41 18.06
N LEU A 139 -3.01 3.66 17.88
CA LEU A 139 -1.65 3.98 17.46
C LEU A 139 -0.72 3.89 18.66
N PRO A 140 0.52 3.39 18.48
CA PRO A 140 1.50 3.43 19.55
C PRO A 140 1.71 4.89 19.97
N VAL A 141 1.83 5.12 21.28
CA VAL A 141 2.24 6.43 21.81
C VAL A 141 3.65 6.68 21.28
N LEU A 142 3.80 7.71 20.44
CA LEU A 142 5.12 8.16 19.98
C LEU A 142 5.82 8.78 21.19
N THR A 143 6.68 8.02 21.86
CA THR A 143 7.56 8.57 22.88
C THR A 143 8.58 9.45 22.15
N GLU A 144 8.56 10.76 22.37
CA GLU A 144 9.61 11.66 21.92
C GLU A 144 10.95 11.11 22.41
N LYS A 145 11.91 10.95 21.49
CA LYS A 145 13.30 10.61 21.83
C LYS A 145 14.09 11.85 22.19
#